data_AF-A0A0R3RLK0-F1
#
_entry.id   AF-A0A0R3RLK0-F1
#
_cell.length_a   1.000
_cell.length_b   1.000
_cell.length_c   1.000
_cell.angle_alpha   90.00
_cell.angle_beta   90.00
_cell.angle_gamma   90.00
#
_symmetry.space_group_name_H-M   'P 1'
#
loop_
_entity.id
_entity.type
_entity.pdbx_description
1 polymer ?
#
loop_
_entity_poly.entity_id
_entity_poly.type
_entity_poly.pdbx_seq_one_letter_code
_entity_poly.pdbx_strand_id
1 'polypeptide(L)'
;MDFEALFFSRLHFLEKEIRVQNSSLEFVWDSSDDLKTNILTGAFYWGGYGPPPGFCFDRECLDEPIMDQDYLEEYNAVERLNQFVGDIYKQASHQRTNHIMLLMGGDFQYTAANQWYINLDKLISLIRKNKTLSDKINIFYSTPSCYSMALKEAHPKLPRKLDDFFPYASASHSYWTGYFSSRPTFKGFIRQSSALLQLVKQLQSFTMQMTNNSILRNAVALAQHHDAVT
;
A
#
# COMPACT_ATOMS: atom_id res chain seq x y z
N MET A 1 -0.02 17.79 -8.77
CA MET A 1 0.37 16.36 -8.92
C MET A 1 -0.80 15.52 -9.44
N ASP A 2 -2.01 16.08 -9.63
CA ASP A 2 -3.16 15.48 -10.31
C ASP A 2 -3.46 14.01 -9.92
N PHE A 3 -3.09 13.65 -8.69
CA PHE A 3 -3.35 12.32 -8.14
C PHE A 3 -4.81 12.21 -7.74
N GLU A 4 -5.41 11.11 -8.14
CA GLU A 4 -6.81 10.84 -7.88
C GLU A 4 -7.05 10.04 -6.59
N ALA A 5 -6.04 9.29 -6.16
CA ALA A 5 -6.11 8.42 -4.99
C ALA A 5 -4.77 8.29 -4.26
N LEU A 6 -4.84 8.04 -2.96
CA LEU A 6 -3.72 7.74 -2.06
C LEU A 6 -4.02 6.46 -1.29
N PHE A 7 -3.06 5.55 -1.20
CA PHE A 7 -3.20 4.34 -0.39
C PHE A 7 -2.02 4.17 0.55
N PHE A 8 -2.27 3.72 1.77
CA PHE A 8 -1.23 3.57 2.80
C PHE A 8 -1.60 2.51 3.84
N SER A 9 -0.60 2.07 4.62
CA SER A 9 -0.75 1.01 5.61
C SER A 9 -0.80 1.50 7.06
N ARG A 10 -0.02 2.52 7.39
CA ARG A 10 0.26 2.91 8.78
C ARG A 10 -0.67 4.04 9.23
N LEU A 11 -1.66 3.69 10.05
CA LEU A 11 -2.47 4.59 10.87
C LEU A 11 -2.56 4.03 12.29
N HIS A 12 -3.01 4.84 13.26
CA HIS A 12 -3.15 4.40 14.64
C HIS A 12 -3.99 3.12 14.77
N PHE A 13 -3.52 2.14 15.54
CA PHE A 13 -4.16 0.80 15.61
C PHE A 13 -5.65 0.87 16.02
N LEU A 14 -6.02 1.69 17.00
CA LEU A 14 -7.43 1.90 17.38
C LEU A 14 -8.28 2.53 16.26
N GLU A 15 -7.73 3.48 15.50
CA GLU A 15 -8.45 4.06 14.37
C GLU A 15 -8.67 3.00 13.29
N LYS A 16 -7.67 2.14 13.04
CA LYS A 16 -7.79 1.02 12.11
C LYS A 16 -8.89 0.05 12.55
N GLU A 17 -8.96 -0.31 13.82
CA GLU A 17 -10.02 -1.19 14.36
C GLU A 17 -11.41 -0.61 14.11
N ILE A 18 -11.61 0.67 14.45
CA ILE A 18 -12.89 1.36 14.21
C ILE A 18 -13.23 1.40 12.72
N ARG A 19 -12.24 1.66 11.86
CA ARG A 19 -12.44 1.71 10.41
C ARG A 19 -12.80 0.36 9.81
N VAL A 20 -12.21 -0.73 10.30
CA VAL A 20 -12.56 -2.09 9.90
C VAL A 20 -14.02 -2.38 10.32
N GLN A 21 -14.38 -2.05 11.57
CA GLN A 21 -15.75 -2.28 12.08
C GLN A 21 -16.83 -1.51 11.31
N ASN A 22 -16.54 -0.28 10.89
CA ASN A 22 -17.51 0.60 10.22
C ASN A 22 -17.36 0.65 8.69
N SER A 23 -16.60 -0.29 8.12
CA SER A 23 -16.25 -0.36 6.70
C SER A 23 -15.82 0.99 6.14
N SER A 24 -14.93 1.70 6.84
CA SER A 24 -14.46 3.05 6.50
C SER A 24 -12.94 3.10 6.29
N LEU A 25 -12.35 2.00 5.82
CA LEU A 25 -10.97 1.97 5.36
C LEU A 25 -10.76 2.81 4.09
N GLU A 26 -11.82 2.96 3.29
CA GLU A 26 -11.90 3.86 2.15
C GLU A 26 -12.70 5.11 2.54
N PHE A 27 -12.17 6.28 2.20
CA PHE A 27 -12.74 7.55 2.59
C PHE A 27 -12.27 8.68 1.66
N VAL A 28 -12.98 9.81 1.71
CA VAL A 28 -12.53 11.05 1.07
C VAL A 28 -11.76 11.84 2.12
N TRP A 29 -10.47 12.07 1.88
CA TRP A 29 -9.65 12.88 2.78
C TRP A 29 -9.65 14.33 2.33
N ASP A 30 -10.20 15.19 3.17
CA ASP A 30 -10.16 16.64 3.00
C ASP A 30 -8.84 17.15 3.58
N SER A 31 -7.88 17.40 2.70
CA SER A 31 -6.47 17.59 3.07
C SER A 31 -6.11 19.03 3.44
N SER A 32 -7.03 19.97 3.26
CA SER A 32 -6.83 21.39 3.57
C SER A 32 -8.16 22.09 3.80
N ASP A 33 -8.30 22.71 4.96
CA ASP A 33 -9.46 23.53 5.31
C ASP A 33 -9.59 24.75 4.38
N ASP A 34 -8.45 25.33 3.99
CA ASP A 34 -8.38 26.54 3.16
C ASP A 34 -8.63 26.26 1.68
N LEU A 35 -7.94 25.24 1.13
CA LEU A 35 -7.97 24.96 -0.31
C LEU A 35 -9.19 24.13 -0.73
N LYS A 36 -9.93 23.56 0.23
CA LYS A 36 -11.10 22.68 0.02
C LYS A 36 -10.80 21.54 -0.97
N THR A 37 -9.56 21.08 -0.97
CA THR A 37 -9.10 19.98 -1.80
C THR A 37 -9.36 18.66 -1.11
N ASN A 38 -9.67 17.63 -1.90
CA ASN A 38 -9.88 16.29 -1.39
C ASN A 38 -9.26 15.24 -2.29
N ILE A 39 -9.03 14.06 -1.72
CA ILE A 39 -8.46 12.91 -2.44
C ILE A 39 -9.08 11.61 -1.93
N LEU A 40 -9.38 10.69 -2.85
CA LEU A 40 -9.79 9.34 -2.47
C LEU A 40 -8.64 8.68 -1.72
N THR A 41 -8.92 8.18 -0.52
CA THR A 41 -7.88 7.63 0.35
C THR A 41 -8.29 6.26 0.87
N GLY A 42 -7.36 5.31 0.84
CA GLY A 42 -7.58 3.95 1.34
C GLY A 42 -6.49 3.49 2.30
N ALA A 43 -6.90 3.01 3.47
CA ALA A 43 -6.04 2.29 4.39
C ALA A 43 -6.07 0.79 4.11
N PHE A 44 -4.91 0.13 4.06
CA PHE A 44 -4.85 -1.31 3.78
C PHE A 44 -5.47 -2.15 4.90
N TYR A 45 -6.20 -3.20 4.51
CA TYR A 45 -6.98 -4.03 5.42
C TYR A 45 -6.11 -4.82 6.42
N TRP A 46 -5.07 -5.51 5.95
CA TRP A 46 -4.28 -6.43 6.78
C TRP A 46 -3.30 -5.78 7.78
N GLY A 47 -3.17 -4.46 7.81
CA GLY A 47 -2.30 -3.75 8.77
C GLY A 47 -0.86 -3.61 8.31
N GLY A 48 -0.44 -4.47 7.38
CA GLY A 48 0.73 -4.29 6.55
C GLY A 48 0.38 -4.03 5.08
N TYR A 49 1.41 -4.00 4.27
CA TYR A 49 1.36 -3.89 2.81
C TYR A 49 1.70 -5.23 2.13
N GLY A 50 1.52 -6.33 2.87
CA GLY A 50 1.80 -7.70 2.43
C GLY A 50 0.58 -8.45 1.88
N PRO A 51 0.78 -9.66 1.34
CA PRO A 51 -0.30 -10.53 0.90
C PRO A 51 -1.17 -10.97 2.08
N PRO A 52 -2.35 -11.56 1.80
CA PRO A 52 -3.07 -12.33 2.78
C PRO A 52 -2.13 -13.34 3.48
N PRO A 53 -2.30 -13.59 4.80
CA PRO A 53 -1.41 -14.47 5.55
C PRO A 53 -1.27 -15.84 4.89
N GLY A 54 -0.03 -16.31 4.72
CA GLY A 54 0.26 -17.58 4.06
C GLY A 54 0.36 -17.51 2.54
N PHE A 55 0.35 -16.33 1.91
CA PHE A 55 0.43 -16.18 0.45
C PHE A 55 1.64 -15.34 -0.01
N CYS A 56 2.75 -15.40 0.72
CA CYS A 56 4.02 -14.89 0.23
C CYS A 56 4.76 -15.89 -0.65
N PHE A 57 5.06 -15.53 -1.90
CA PHE A 57 5.69 -16.43 -2.87
C PHE A 57 7.12 -16.04 -3.27
N ASP A 58 7.83 -15.29 -2.43
CA ASP A 58 9.24 -14.98 -2.66
C ASP A 58 10.18 -16.06 -2.12
N ARG A 59 11.46 -16.00 -2.50
CA ARG A 59 12.50 -16.97 -2.10
C ARG A 59 12.69 -17.05 -0.58
N GLU A 60 12.63 -15.91 0.09
CA GLU A 60 12.87 -15.82 1.54
C GLU A 60 11.59 -16.07 2.35
N CYS A 61 10.46 -16.35 1.68
CA CYS A 61 9.21 -16.67 2.35
C CYS A 61 9.11 -18.16 2.67
N LEU A 62 8.53 -18.46 3.83
CA LEU A 62 8.33 -19.82 4.33
C LEU A 62 6.95 -20.39 3.96
N ASP A 63 6.13 -19.61 3.25
CA ASP A 63 4.78 -20.02 2.87
C ASP A 63 4.84 -21.03 1.73
N GLU A 64 3.95 -22.02 1.77
CA GLU A 64 3.93 -23.06 0.76
C GLU A 64 3.47 -22.53 -0.61
N PRO A 65 4.14 -22.96 -1.70
CA PRO A 65 3.63 -22.72 -3.04
C PRO A 65 2.33 -23.51 -3.27
N ILE A 66 1.68 -23.24 -4.38
CA ILE A 66 0.46 -23.93 -4.77
C ILE A 66 0.84 -25.15 -5.58
N MET A 67 0.49 -26.30 -5.03
CA MET A 67 0.68 -27.62 -5.60
C MET A 67 -0.67 -28.12 -6.11
N ASP A 68 -0.90 -27.95 -7.40
CA ASP A 68 -2.18 -28.16 -8.09
C ASP A 68 -2.22 -29.42 -8.97
N GLN A 69 -1.16 -30.23 -8.93
CA GLN A 69 -1.08 -31.53 -9.58
C GLN A 69 -1.50 -32.61 -8.57
N ASP A 70 -2.64 -33.26 -8.82
CA ASP A 70 -3.32 -34.18 -7.89
C ASP A 70 -2.54 -35.47 -7.58
N TYR A 71 -1.56 -35.82 -8.40
CA TYR A 71 -0.68 -36.97 -8.21
C TYR A 71 0.54 -36.67 -7.33
N LEU A 72 0.78 -35.42 -6.95
CA LEU A 72 1.87 -35.06 -6.03
C LEU A 72 1.45 -35.33 -4.58
N GLU A 73 2.36 -35.86 -3.77
CA GLU A 73 2.14 -36.07 -2.34
C GLU A 73 1.88 -34.74 -1.62
N GLU A 74 2.51 -33.67 -2.11
CA GLU A 74 2.39 -32.31 -1.61
C GLU A 74 1.19 -31.54 -2.17
N TYR A 75 0.22 -32.20 -2.82
CA TYR A 75 -0.97 -31.54 -3.35
C TYR A 75 -1.72 -30.77 -2.25
N ASN A 76 -1.81 -29.45 -2.41
CA ASN A 76 -2.43 -28.55 -1.41
C ASN A 76 -3.47 -27.58 -2.02
N ALA A 77 -3.77 -27.68 -3.32
CA ALA A 77 -4.59 -26.69 -4.01
C ALA A 77 -6.00 -26.46 -3.41
N VAL A 78 -6.65 -27.50 -2.87
CA VAL A 78 -7.98 -27.36 -2.23
C VAL A 78 -7.88 -26.55 -0.93
N GLU A 79 -6.90 -26.87 -0.09
CA GLU A 79 -6.67 -26.17 1.18
C GLU A 79 -6.29 -24.70 0.93
N ARG A 80 -5.31 -24.47 0.05
CA ARG A 80 -4.85 -23.13 -0.32
C ARG A 80 -5.98 -22.29 -0.91
N LEU A 81 -6.84 -22.89 -1.75
CA LEU A 81 -8.01 -22.21 -2.30
C LEU A 81 -9.04 -21.84 -1.22
N ASN A 82 -9.35 -22.76 -0.31
CA ASN A 82 -10.29 -22.50 0.79
C ASN A 82 -9.80 -21.36 1.69
N GLN A 83 -8.51 -21.37 2.05
CA GLN A 83 -7.88 -20.32 2.83
C GLN A 83 -7.98 -18.97 2.11
N PHE A 84 -7.55 -18.92 0.85
CA PHE A 84 -7.52 -17.67 0.08
C PHE A 84 -8.91 -17.09 -0.15
N VAL A 85 -9.91 -17.93 -0.45
CA VAL A 85 -11.30 -17.50 -0.59
C VAL A 85 -11.86 -16.99 0.75
N GLY A 86 -11.52 -17.66 1.86
CA GLY A 86 -11.85 -17.19 3.20
C GLY A 86 -11.29 -15.79 3.49
N ASP A 87 -10.03 -15.55 3.15
CA ASP A 87 -9.37 -14.25 3.31
C ASP A 87 -9.98 -13.16 2.41
N ILE A 88 -10.35 -13.50 1.18
CA ILE A 88 -11.09 -12.61 0.26
C ILE A 88 -12.42 -12.18 0.90
N TYR A 89 -13.24 -13.13 1.36
CA TYR A 89 -14.53 -12.81 1.98
C TYR A 89 -14.37 -12.02 3.28
N LYS A 90 -13.35 -12.34 4.07
CA LYS A 90 -13.02 -11.61 5.29
C LYS A 90 -12.72 -10.15 4.98
N GLN A 91 -11.81 -9.87 4.04
CA GLN A 91 -11.50 -8.50 3.63
C GLN A 91 -12.72 -7.81 3.00
N ALA A 92 -13.45 -8.48 2.11
CA ALA A 92 -14.62 -7.92 1.42
C ALA A 92 -15.75 -7.53 2.40
N SER A 93 -15.92 -8.26 3.50
CA SER A 93 -16.94 -7.94 4.51
C SER A 93 -16.73 -6.59 5.22
N HIS A 94 -15.54 -6.00 5.09
CA HIS A 94 -15.16 -4.72 5.68
C HIS A 94 -14.99 -3.59 4.63
N GLN A 95 -15.46 -3.80 3.40
CA GLN A 95 -15.45 -2.78 2.33
C GLN A 95 -16.86 -2.34 1.96
N ARG A 96 -16.99 -1.12 1.40
CA ARG A 96 -18.29 -0.56 0.97
C ARG A 96 -18.67 -0.96 -0.45
N THR A 97 -17.74 -1.52 -1.20
CA THR A 97 -17.93 -1.97 -2.58
C THR A 97 -17.65 -3.46 -2.72
N ASN A 98 -17.98 -4.00 -3.89
CA ASN A 98 -17.63 -5.35 -4.31
C ASN A 98 -16.22 -5.44 -4.95
N HIS A 99 -15.40 -4.40 -4.80
CA HIS A 99 -14.01 -4.39 -5.23
C HIS A 99 -13.11 -4.44 -4.01
N ILE A 100 -12.12 -5.31 -4.03
CA ILE A 100 -11.04 -5.35 -3.03
C ILE A 100 -9.69 -5.32 -3.73
N MET A 101 -8.72 -4.65 -3.10
CA MET A 101 -7.33 -4.69 -3.53
C MET A 101 -6.55 -5.66 -2.64
N LEU A 102 -6.02 -6.73 -3.23
CA LEU A 102 -5.09 -7.65 -2.60
C LEU A 102 -3.66 -7.23 -2.91
N LEU A 103 -2.82 -7.10 -1.89
CA LEU A 103 -1.44 -6.62 -2.02
C LEU A 103 -0.51 -7.81 -2.13
N MET A 104 -0.14 -8.23 -3.33
CA MET A 104 0.71 -9.41 -3.51
C MET A 104 2.18 -8.99 -3.57
N GLY A 105 2.80 -8.72 -2.42
CA GLY A 105 4.21 -8.28 -2.36
C GLY A 105 4.67 -7.89 -0.95
N GLY A 106 5.83 -7.24 -0.83
CA GLY A 106 6.43 -6.91 0.47
C GLY A 106 7.82 -6.32 0.33
N ASP A 107 8.53 -6.16 1.44
CA ASP A 107 9.87 -5.58 1.47
C ASP A 107 10.84 -6.39 0.60
N PHE A 108 11.43 -5.72 -0.40
CA PHE A 108 12.42 -6.29 -1.31
C PHE A 108 11.99 -7.61 -1.98
N GLN A 109 10.69 -7.82 -2.15
CA GLN A 109 10.16 -8.98 -2.85
C GLN A 109 10.21 -8.80 -4.38
N TYR A 110 9.76 -9.82 -5.09
CA TYR A 110 9.95 -10.08 -6.51
C TYR A 110 11.41 -10.35 -6.94
N THR A 111 12.29 -10.78 -6.01
CA THR A 111 13.67 -11.20 -6.37
C THR A 111 13.68 -12.42 -7.31
N ALA A 112 12.64 -13.24 -7.20
CA ALA A 112 12.30 -14.33 -8.11
C ALA A 112 10.87 -14.16 -8.63
N ALA A 113 10.63 -13.10 -9.41
CA ALA A 113 9.30 -12.75 -9.90
C ALA A 113 8.52 -13.92 -10.55
N ASN A 114 9.21 -14.85 -11.23
CA ASN A 114 8.56 -16.03 -11.82
C ASN A 114 7.82 -16.89 -10.78
N GLN A 115 8.37 -17.05 -9.57
CA GLN A 115 7.74 -17.82 -8.50
C GLN A 115 6.42 -17.16 -8.03
N TRP A 116 6.40 -15.83 -7.97
CA TRP A 116 5.18 -15.07 -7.71
C TRP A 116 4.13 -15.31 -8.79
N TYR A 117 4.48 -15.07 -10.05
CA TYR A 117 3.52 -15.17 -11.15
C TYR A 117 2.96 -16.58 -11.35
N ILE A 118 3.79 -17.64 -11.22
CA ILE A 118 3.30 -19.02 -11.29
C ILE A 118 2.23 -19.29 -10.22
N ASN A 119 2.48 -18.90 -8.97
CA ASN A 119 1.52 -19.12 -7.89
C ASN A 119 0.26 -18.26 -8.06
N LEU A 120 0.40 -17.00 -8.46
CA LEU A 120 -0.75 -16.13 -8.72
C LEU A 120 -1.63 -16.65 -9.86
N ASP A 121 -1.02 -17.14 -10.95
CA ASP A 121 -1.74 -17.76 -12.07
C ASP A 121 -2.47 -19.03 -11.62
N LYS A 122 -1.86 -19.83 -10.76
CA LYS A 122 -2.52 -21.00 -10.14
C LYS A 122 -3.72 -20.58 -9.28
N LEU A 123 -3.61 -19.57 -8.41
CA LEU A 123 -4.75 -19.05 -7.63
C LEU A 123 -5.90 -18.59 -8.53
N ILE A 124 -5.57 -17.77 -9.54
CA ILE A 124 -6.55 -17.24 -10.49
C ILE A 124 -7.24 -18.39 -11.23
N SER A 125 -6.48 -19.39 -11.67
CA SER A 125 -7.00 -20.59 -12.34
C SER A 125 -7.91 -21.43 -11.42
N LEU A 126 -7.48 -21.68 -10.18
CA LEU A 126 -8.25 -22.45 -9.19
C LEU A 126 -9.59 -21.77 -8.87
N ILE A 127 -9.59 -20.46 -8.62
CA ILE A 127 -10.82 -19.67 -8.40
C ILE A 127 -11.73 -19.74 -9.64
N ARG A 128 -11.17 -19.54 -10.84
CA ARG A 128 -11.99 -19.56 -12.06
C ARG A 128 -12.65 -20.91 -12.31
N LYS A 129 -11.96 -22.01 -11.99
CA LYS A 129 -12.45 -23.39 -12.17
C LYS A 129 -13.43 -23.81 -11.08
N ASN A 130 -13.22 -23.42 -9.83
CA ASN A 130 -14.04 -23.87 -8.70
C ASN A 130 -15.29 -23.00 -8.51
N LYS A 131 -16.32 -23.27 -9.33
CA LYS A 131 -17.60 -22.55 -9.30
C LYS A 131 -18.47 -22.87 -8.08
N THR A 132 -18.19 -23.89 -7.28
CA THR A 132 -18.98 -24.15 -6.06
C THR A 132 -18.55 -23.26 -4.91
N LEU A 133 -17.24 -23.03 -4.77
CA LEU A 133 -16.67 -22.22 -3.69
C LEU A 133 -16.55 -20.73 -4.03
N SER A 134 -16.37 -20.41 -5.31
CA SER A 134 -15.98 -19.06 -5.76
C SER A 134 -16.82 -18.53 -6.94
N ASP A 135 -18.09 -18.93 -7.02
CA ASP A 135 -19.07 -18.45 -8.02
C ASP A 135 -19.16 -16.91 -8.10
N LYS A 136 -19.05 -16.23 -6.96
CA LYS A 136 -19.17 -14.77 -6.84
C LYS A 136 -17.84 -14.01 -6.92
N ILE A 137 -16.73 -14.70 -7.13
CA ILE A 137 -15.40 -14.07 -7.12
C ILE A 137 -14.90 -13.93 -8.56
N ASN A 138 -14.61 -12.68 -8.95
CA ASN A 138 -13.82 -12.40 -10.14
C ASN A 138 -12.44 -11.89 -9.72
N ILE A 139 -11.40 -12.69 -10.02
CA ILE A 139 -10.01 -12.38 -9.68
C ILE A 139 -9.14 -12.22 -10.94
N PHE A 140 -8.27 -11.21 -10.90
CA PHE A 140 -7.38 -10.83 -11.99
C PHE A 140 -6.24 -9.94 -11.47
N TYR A 141 -5.14 -9.85 -12.23
CA TYR A 141 -4.08 -8.88 -11.98
C TYR A 141 -4.60 -7.46 -12.18
N SER A 142 -4.23 -6.55 -11.27
CA SER A 142 -4.68 -5.16 -11.31
C SER A 142 -3.58 -4.23 -10.85
N THR A 143 -3.86 -2.93 -10.87
CA THR A 143 -3.01 -1.86 -10.36
C THR A 143 -3.82 -0.96 -9.42
N PRO A 144 -3.18 -0.16 -8.55
CA PRO A 144 -3.89 0.80 -7.72
C PRO A 144 -4.75 1.80 -8.51
N SER A 145 -4.35 2.15 -9.74
CA SER A 145 -5.12 3.04 -10.61
C SER A 145 -6.38 2.38 -11.18
N CYS A 146 -6.31 1.11 -11.59
CA CYS A 146 -7.50 0.35 -11.98
C CYS A 146 -8.45 0.15 -10.80
N TYR A 147 -7.91 -0.08 -9.60
CA TYR A 147 -8.73 -0.17 -8.39
C TYR A 147 -9.44 1.15 -8.06
N SER A 148 -8.73 2.29 -8.11
CA SER A 148 -9.35 3.59 -7.85
C SER A 148 -10.43 3.94 -8.88
N MET A 149 -10.25 3.53 -10.14
CA MET A 149 -11.27 3.69 -11.19
C MET A 149 -12.52 2.86 -10.87
N ALA A 150 -12.36 1.58 -10.54
CA ALA A 150 -13.48 0.71 -10.17
C ALA A 150 -14.24 1.24 -8.94
N LEU A 151 -13.52 1.74 -7.92
CA LEU A 151 -14.15 2.39 -6.76
C LEU A 151 -14.97 3.63 -7.14
N LYS A 152 -14.46 4.46 -8.05
CA LYS A 152 -15.19 5.66 -8.52
C LYS A 152 -16.46 5.28 -9.27
N GLU A 153 -16.39 4.28 -10.16
CA GLU A 153 -17.52 3.78 -10.95
C GLU A 153 -18.60 3.13 -10.09
N ALA A 154 -18.23 2.51 -8.97
CA ALA A 154 -19.17 1.96 -8.01
C ALA A 154 -19.97 3.02 -7.23
N HIS A 155 -19.60 4.31 -7.33
CA HIS A 155 -20.22 5.43 -6.63
C HIS A 155 -20.54 5.17 -5.13
N PRO A 156 -19.58 4.66 -4.34
CA PRO A 156 -19.83 4.35 -2.94
C PRO A 156 -20.08 5.62 -2.14
N LYS A 157 -20.96 5.51 -1.13
CA LYS A 157 -21.06 6.52 -0.08
C LYS A 157 -19.87 6.36 0.85
N LEU A 158 -18.81 7.13 0.64
CA LEU A 158 -17.61 7.12 1.48
C LEU A 158 -17.72 8.14 2.62
N PRO A 159 -17.20 7.82 3.82
CA PRO A 159 -17.09 8.81 4.89
C PRO A 159 -16.00 9.83 4.53
N ARG A 160 -16.05 10.98 5.21
CA ARG A 160 -15.03 12.02 5.06
C ARG A 160 -14.08 11.98 6.26
N LYS A 161 -12.81 12.28 6.04
CA LYS A 161 -11.83 12.51 7.10
C LYS A 161 -11.25 13.91 6.94
N LEU A 162 -11.08 14.57 8.07
CA LEU A 162 -10.31 15.81 8.25
C LEU A 162 -9.00 15.49 8.99
N ASP A 163 -8.14 16.49 9.15
CA ASP A 163 -6.88 16.42 9.89
C ASP A 163 -5.89 15.37 9.34
N ASP A 164 -4.90 14.99 10.15
CA ASP A 164 -3.82 14.07 9.79
C ASP A 164 -3.98 12.67 10.39
N PHE A 165 -2.92 11.85 10.32
CA PHE A 165 -2.86 10.51 10.93
C PHE A 165 -1.79 10.43 12.03
N PHE A 166 -1.46 11.56 12.67
CA PHE A 166 -0.45 11.63 13.72
C PHE A 166 -1.08 11.75 15.12
N PRO A 167 -0.40 11.20 16.15
CA PRO A 167 0.77 10.32 16.07
C PRO A 167 0.37 8.88 15.66
N TYR A 168 1.27 8.19 14.95
CA TYR A 168 1.11 6.77 14.67
C TYR A 168 1.47 5.92 15.90
N ALA A 169 0.63 4.94 16.21
CA ALA A 169 0.96 3.85 17.14
C ALA A 169 0.59 2.51 16.51
N SER A 170 1.54 1.56 16.54
CA SER A 170 1.35 0.21 16.00
C SER A 170 0.60 -0.72 16.96
N ALA A 171 0.66 -0.44 18.26
CA ALA A 171 0.03 -1.20 19.33
C ALA A 171 -0.06 -0.33 20.60
N SER A 172 -0.64 -0.88 21.67
CA SER A 172 -0.66 -0.24 22.99
C SER A 172 0.76 0.15 23.43
N HIS A 173 0.92 1.38 23.92
CA HIS A 173 2.19 1.97 24.36
C HIS A 173 3.33 1.99 23.31
N SER A 174 3.03 1.77 22.03
CA SER A 174 4.02 1.71 20.96
C SER A 174 3.85 2.91 20.00
N TYR A 175 4.06 4.11 20.54
CA TYR A 175 3.98 5.37 19.78
C TYR A 175 5.27 5.66 19.03
N TRP A 176 5.15 5.94 17.74
CA TRP A 176 6.28 6.20 16.86
C TRP A 176 6.56 7.70 16.80
N THR A 177 6.78 8.34 17.95
CA THR A 177 7.08 9.78 18.04
C THR A 177 8.58 10.06 18.19
N GLY A 178 9.40 9.04 18.49
CA GLY A 178 10.85 9.19 18.64
C GLY A 178 11.54 9.64 17.34
N TYR A 179 11.09 9.15 16.19
CA TYR A 179 11.66 9.53 14.89
C TYR A 179 11.42 11.01 14.53
N PHE A 180 10.57 11.73 15.28
CA PHE A 180 10.46 13.18 15.13
C PHE A 180 11.76 13.90 15.52
N SER A 181 12.60 13.30 16.37
CA SER A 181 13.86 13.90 16.85
C SER A 181 15.11 13.06 16.61
N SER A 182 15.00 11.77 16.28
CA SER A 182 16.13 10.92 15.93
C SER A 182 17.02 11.53 14.84
N ARG A 183 18.35 11.41 14.99
CA ARG A 183 19.37 11.96 14.05
C ARG A 183 19.21 13.49 13.81
N PRO A 184 19.13 14.33 14.85
CA PRO A 184 18.79 15.75 14.70
C PRO A 184 19.82 16.52 13.85
N THR A 185 21.10 16.16 13.93
CA THR A 185 22.16 16.72 13.07
C THR A 185 21.87 16.50 11.58
N PHE A 186 21.42 15.29 11.22
CA PHE A 186 21.10 14.96 9.83
C PHE A 186 19.81 15.67 9.37
N LYS A 187 18.78 15.76 10.22
CA LYS A 187 17.57 16.55 9.93
C LYS A 187 17.93 18.03 9.66
N GLY A 188 18.82 18.62 10.46
CA GLY A 188 19.34 19.96 10.25
C GLY A 188 20.13 20.11 8.93
N PHE A 189 20.96 19.12 8.61
CA PHE A 189 21.73 19.11 7.37
C PHE A 189 20.85 19.02 6.11
N ILE A 190 19.77 18.24 6.16
CA ILE A 190 18.76 18.16 5.09
C ILE A 190 18.11 19.53 4.86
N ARG A 191 17.76 20.25 5.94
CA ARG A 191 17.17 21.60 5.83
C ARG A 191 18.12 22.57 5.14
N GLN A 192 19.39 22.59 5.54
CA GLN A 192 20.41 23.44 4.91
C GLN A 192 20.63 23.09 3.44
N SER A 193 20.74 21.80 3.12
CA SER A 193 20.93 21.31 1.75
C SER A 193 19.73 21.63 0.83
N SER A 194 18.51 21.53 1.36
CA SER A 194 17.28 21.91 0.65
C SER A 194 17.23 23.41 0.35
N ALA A 195 17.61 24.26 1.32
CA ALA A 195 17.70 25.70 1.12
C ALA A 195 18.75 26.09 0.07
N LEU A 196 19.93 25.45 0.12
CA LEU A 196 20.98 25.63 -0.89
C LEU A 196 20.50 25.22 -2.30
N LEU A 197 19.82 24.07 -2.41
CA LEU A 197 19.26 23.62 -3.70
C LEU A 197 18.26 24.64 -4.25
N GLN A 198 17.42 25.24 -3.41
CA GLN A 198 16.48 26.26 -3.84
C GLN A 198 17.18 27.54 -4.32
N LEU A 199 18.23 27.98 -3.62
CA LEU A 199 19.06 29.12 -4.05
C LEU A 199 19.72 28.86 -5.40
N VAL A 200 20.31 27.67 -5.59
CA VAL A 200 20.91 27.27 -6.87
C VAL A 200 19.88 27.32 -8.00
N LYS A 201 18.67 26.80 -7.79
CA LYS A 201 17.58 26.86 -8.78
C LYS A 201 17.18 28.29 -9.12
N GLN A 202 17.08 29.18 -8.14
CA GLN A 202 16.75 30.59 -8.36
C GLN A 202 17.84 31.30 -9.17
N LEU A 203 19.11 31.10 -8.83
CA LEU A 203 20.24 31.66 -9.56
C LEU A 203 20.28 31.16 -11.01
N GLN A 204 20.09 29.86 -11.22
CA GLN A 204 20.01 29.26 -12.56
C GLN A 204 18.88 29.86 -13.39
N SER A 205 17.70 30.04 -12.79
CA SER A 205 16.57 30.68 -13.45
C SER A 205 16.87 32.14 -13.81
N PHE A 206 17.58 32.86 -12.95
CA PHE A 206 17.91 34.27 -13.15
C PHE A 206 18.99 34.46 -14.23
N THR A 207 20.03 33.64 -14.21
CA THR A 207 21.13 33.72 -15.19
C THR A 207 20.78 33.07 -16.53
N MET A 208 19.59 32.45 -16.64
CA MET A 208 19.19 31.63 -17.79
C MET A 208 20.21 30.53 -18.12
N GLN A 209 20.96 30.06 -17.11
CA GLN A 209 21.95 29.01 -17.27
C GLN A 209 21.43 27.67 -16.74
N MET A 210 21.46 26.67 -17.62
CA MET A 210 21.15 25.29 -17.26
C MET A 210 22.43 24.58 -16.78
N THR A 211 22.93 24.92 -15.60
CA THR A 211 23.99 24.13 -14.96
C THR A 211 23.39 22.87 -14.33
N ASN A 212 24.07 21.73 -14.47
CA ASN A 212 23.56 20.46 -13.95
C ASN A 212 23.67 20.43 -12.42
N ASN A 213 22.53 20.40 -11.73
CA ASN A 213 22.44 20.24 -10.27
C ASN A 213 21.90 18.86 -9.86
N SER A 214 21.92 17.87 -10.76
CA SER A 214 21.32 16.55 -10.53
C SER A 214 21.88 15.83 -9.31
N ILE A 215 23.18 15.97 -9.03
CA ILE A 215 23.82 15.36 -7.86
C ILE A 215 23.16 15.87 -6.57
N LEU A 216 23.08 17.19 -6.38
CA LEU A 216 22.44 17.79 -5.20
C LEU A 216 20.95 17.51 -5.17
N ARG A 217 20.26 17.61 -6.32
CA ARG A 217 18.82 17.33 -6.42
C ARG A 217 18.49 15.89 -6.01
N ASN A 218 19.25 14.92 -6.51
CA ASN A 218 19.05 13.51 -6.22
C ASN A 218 19.42 13.19 -4.77
N ALA A 219 20.49 13.77 -4.22
CA ALA A 219 20.86 13.59 -2.83
C ALA A 219 19.79 14.14 -1.86
N VAL A 220 19.28 15.35 -2.12
CA VAL A 220 18.20 15.95 -1.31
C VAL A 220 16.91 15.13 -1.41
N ALA A 221 16.57 14.62 -2.61
CA ALA A 221 15.40 13.78 -2.82
C ALA A 221 15.53 12.42 -2.10
N LEU A 222 16.67 11.74 -2.23
CA LEU A 222 16.94 10.47 -1.54
C LEU A 222 16.89 10.66 -0.02
N ALA A 223 17.39 11.79 0.49
CA ALA A 223 17.33 12.08 1.91
C ALA A 223 15.89 12.24 2.45
N GLN A 224 14.87 12.43 1.59
CA GLN A 224 13.46 12.43 2.01
C GLN A 224 12.88 11.02 2.21
N HIS A 225 13.65 9.97 1.92
CA HIS A 225 13.24 8.59 2.20
C HIS A 225 12.80 8.43 3.66
N HIS A 226 11.76 7.62 3.90
CA HIS A 226 11.12 7.48 5.21
C HIS A 226 11.96 6.75 6.26
N ASP A 227 13.15 6.25 5.90
CA ASP A 227 14.20 5.77 6.82
C ASP A 227 15.50 6.60 6.77
N ALA A 228 15.53 7.66 5.96
CA ALA A 228 16.69 8.55 5.86
C ALA A 228 16.51 9.79 6.75
N VAL A 229 15.48 10.60 6.49
CA VAL A 229 15.22 11.81 7.29
C VAL A 229 14.73 11.48 8.68
N THR A 230 14.12 10.31 8.91
CA THR A 230 13.44 9.91 10.15
C THR A 230 14.41 9.51 11.27
#